data_AF-A0A1M5LJ93-F1
#
_entry.id   AF-A0A1M5LJ93-F1
#
_cell.length_a   1.000
_cell.length_b   1.000
_cell.length_c   1.000
_cell.angle_alpha   90.00
_cell.angle_beta   90.00
_cell.angle_gamma   90.00
#
_symmetry.space_group_name_H-M   'P 1'
#
loop_
_entity.id
_entity.type
_entity.pdbx_description
1 polymer ?
#
loop_
_entity_poly.entity_id
_entity_poly.type
_entity_poly.pdbx_seq_one_letter_code
_entity_poly.pdbx_strand_id
1 'polypeptide(L)'
;MLFCDHLSPQEVLEAKQTNREDLLAGLVADFRKTFPDLTFELQLDFSIINAQALRLANQQLVTIYGGLALHPRLGPDGLTFIVLHEVGHHLAEGCRSKRDPSLACECAADYWAVTTGMADLRLRTDRSLRMQVAVEELDAVLSPRQPSKGKYTKTNKSSGCWAGGWPSRRSALLARDRSPQTTGCCISHI
;
A
#
# COMPACT_ATOMS: atom_id res chain seq x y z
N MET A 1 0.72 -4.18 -1.14
CA MET A 1 -0.62 -4.79 -0.87
C MET A 1 -1.24 -5.37 -2.16
N LEU A 2 -1.39 -6.71 -2.26
CA LEU A 2 -1.97 -7.36 -3.45
C LEU A 2 -3.47 -7.63 -3.29
N PHE A 3 -4.29 -7.15 -4.22
CA PHE A 3 -5.68 -7.61 -4.38
C PHE A 3 -5.72 -8.48 -5.64
N CYS A 4 -6.07 -9.76 -5.50
CA CYS A 4 -6.16 -10.69 -6.62
C CYS A 4 -7.51 -10.51 -7.35
N ASP A 5 -7.75 -9.32 -7.90
CA ASP A 5 -9.07 -8.96 -8.42
C ASP A 5 -9.03 -7.84 -9.47
N HIS A 6 -10.14 -7.66 -10.17
CA HIS A 6 -10.29 -6.70 -11.26
C HIS A 6 -11.53 -5.82 -11.08
N LEU A 7 -11.38 -4.54 -11.44
CA LEU A 7 -12.49 -3.59 -11.55
C LEU A 7 -13.27 -3.86 -12.84
N SER A 8 -14.60 -3.80 -12.79
CA SER A 8 -15.43 -4.04 -13.98
C SER A 8 -15.32 -2.88 -14.99
N PRO A 9 -15.56 -3.12 -16.30
CA PRO A 9 -15.52 -2.05 -17.30
C PRO A 9 -16.49 -0.90 -17.03
N GLN A 10 -17.66 -1.19 -16.44
CA GLN A 10 -18.65 -0.18 -16.07
C GLN A 10 -18.11 0.71 -14.95
N GLU A 11 -17.56 0.13 -13.89
CA GLU A 11 -16.96 0.87 -12.78
C GLU A 11 -15.77 1.73 -13.24
N VAL A 12 -14.96 1.22 -14.18
CA VAL A 12 -13.87 2.01 -14.80
C VAL A 12 -14.43 3.24 -15.53
N LEU A 13 -15.52 3.08 -16.29
CA LEU A 13 -16.14 4.18 -17.03
C LEU A 13 -16.72 5.24 -16.09
N GLU A 14 -17.46 4.80 -15.07
CA GLU A 14 -18.07 5.68 -14.06
C GLU A 14 -16.99 6.46 -13.29
N ALA A 15 -15.88 5.80 -12.91
CA ALA A 15 -14.76 6.46 -12.24
C ALA A 15 -14.16 7.57 -13.11
N LYS A 16 -13.94 7.32 -14.42
CA LYS A 16 -13.42 8.34 -15.34
C LYS A 16 -14.34 9.55 -15.49
N GLN A 17 -15.65 9.37 -15.33
CA GLN A 17 -16.64 10.45 -15.43
C GLN A 17 -16.71 11.37 -14.21
N THR A 18 -16.06 11.03 -13.09
CA THR A 18 -16.17 11.75 -11.80
C THR A 18 -14.97 12.63 -11.46
N ASN A 19 -14.20 13.10 -12.45
CA ASN A 19 -12.93 13.82 -12.27
C ASN A 19 -11.90 13.05 -11.41
N ARG A 20 -12.01 11.73 -11.37
CA ARG A 20 -11.10 10.87 -10.62
C ARG A 20 -9.65 11.01 -11.08
N GLU A 21 -9.45 11.27 -12.37
CA GLU A 21 -8.12 11.46 -12.95
C GLU A 21 -7.41 12.71 -12.39
N ASP A 22 -8.13 13.80 -12.11
CA ASP A 22 -7.57 15.00 -11.49
C ASP A 22 -7.13 14.73 -10.04
N LEU A 23 -7.95 13.99 -9.29
CA LEU A 23 -7.61 13.54 -7.94
C LEU A 23 -6.32 12.70 -7.96
N LEU A 24 -6.22 11.76 -8.90
CA LEU A 24 -5.05 10.90 -9.07
C LEU A 24 -3.80 11.69 -9.49
N ALA A 25 -3.96 12.66 -10.40
CA ALA A 25 -2.87 13.53 -10.82
C ALA A 25 -2.35 14.36 -9.64
N GLY A 26 -3.24 14.96 -8.83
CA GLY A 26 -2.87 15.68 -7.62
C GLY A 26 -2.20 14.78 -6.58
N LEU A 27 -2.72 13.57 -6.36
CA LEU A 27 -2.11 12.58 -5.48
C LEU A 27 -0.67 12.27 -5.93
N VAL A 28 -0.47 11.87 -7.18
CA VAL A 28 0.85 11.52 -7.71
C VAL A 28 1.82 12.71 -7.67
N ALA A 29 1.34 13.93 -7.93
CA ALA A 29 2.16 15.14 -7.82
C ALA A 29 2.66 15.36 -6.38
N ASP A 30 1.79 15.20 -5.38
CA ASP A 30 2.16 15.30 -3.97
C ASP A 30 3.22 14.28 -3.57
N PHE A 31 3.09 13.04 -4.05
CA PHE A 31 4.07 11.98 -3.77
C PHE A 31 5.41 12.21 -4.47
N ARG A 32 5.41 12.65 -5.73
CA ARG A 32 6.65 13.03 -6.46
C ARG A 32 7.37 14.19 -5.79
N LYS A 33 6.62 15.17 -5.27
CA LYS A 33 7.18 16.29 -4.51
C LYS A 33 7.78 15.83 -3.18
N THR A 34 7.14 14.85 -2.53
CA THR A 34 7.54 14.38 -1.20
C THR A 34 8.73 13.41 -1.27
N PHE A 35 8.74 12.53 -2.26
CA PHE A 35 9.73 11.46 -2.43
C PHE A 35 10.36 11.52 -3.83
N PRO A 36 11.23 12.52 -4.10
CA PRO A 36 11.76 12.77 -5.44
C PRO A 36 12.68 11.67 -5.98
N ASP A 37 13.22 10.83 -5.08
CA ASP A 37 14.10 9.71 -5.45
C ASP A 37 13.31 8.45 -5.90
N LEU A 38 11.97 8.47 -5.76
CA LEU A 38 11.09 7.40 -6.19
C LEU A 38 10.36 7.76 -7.48
N THR A 39 10.26 6.78 -8.38
CA THR A 39 9.45 6.90 -9.59
C THR A 39 8.03 6.44 -9.30
N PHE A 40 7.04 7.26 -9.65
CA PHE A 40 5.62 6.93 -9.52
C PHE A 40 4.98 6.75 -10.89
N GLU A 41 4.39 5.58 -11.12
CA GLU A 41 3.68 5.23 -12.35
C GLU A 41 2.19 4.99 -12.09
N LEU A 42 1.37 5.56 -12.95
CA LEU A 42 -0.07 5.33 -12.98
C LEU A 42 -0.42 4.55 -14.25
N GLN A 43 -0.80 3.29 -14.10
CA GLN A 43 -1.11 2.39 -15.21
C GLN A 43 -2.63 2.17 -15.32
N LEU A 44 -3.34 3.19 -15.81
CA LEU A 44 -4.82 3.22 -15.84
C LEU A 44 -5.47 2.16 -16.74
N ASP A 45 -4.73 1.64 -17.72
CA ASP A 45 -5.24 0.64 -18.67
C ASP A 45 -5.38 -0.75 -18.05
N PHE A 46 -4.84 -0.97 -16.85
CA PHE A 46 -4.90 -2.25 -16.17
C PHE A 46 -6.00 -2.25 -15.12
N SER A 47 -7.02 -3.08 -15.32
CA SER A 47 -8.16 -3.21 -14.39
C SER A 47 -7.83 -3.92 -13.08
N ILE A 48 -6.59 -4.38 -12.88
CA ILE A 48 -6.19 -5.06 -11.65
C ILE A 48 -6.23 -4.11 -10.46
N ILE A 49 -6.83 -4.56 -9.36
CA ILE A 49 -6.85 -3.83 -8.10
C ILE A 49 -5.51 -4.10 -7.40
N ASN A 50 -4.49 -3.30 -7.70
CA ASN A 50 -3.18 -3.49 -7.09
C ASN A 50 -2.38 -2.18 -7.03
N ALA A 51 -1.44 -2.12 -6.09
CA ALA A 51 -0.28 -1.26 -6.16
C ALA A 51 0.96 -2.07 -5.75
N GLN A 52 2.13 -1.67 -6.23
CA GLN A 52 3.35 -2.41 -5.95
C GLN A 52 4.58 -1.50 -5.86
N ALA A 53 5.41 -1.79 -4.88
CA ALA A 53 6.81 -1.39 -4.81
C ALA A 53 7.68 -2.38 -5.60
N LEU A 54 8.45 -1.86 -6.56
CA LEU A 54 9.39 -2.63 -7.36
C LEU A 54 10.76 -1.96 -7.35
N ARG A 55 11.83 -2.77 -7.30
CA ARG A 55 13.19 -2.30 -7.50
C ARG A 55 13.73 -2.87 -8.81
N LEU A 56 14.01 -1.99 -9.77
CA LEU A 56 14.56 -2.34 -11.08
C LEU A 56 15.94 -1.73 -11.20
N ALA A 57 16.98 -2.55 -11.04
CA ALA A 57 18.38 -2.11 -10.99
C ALA A 57 18.58 -0.96 -9.98
N ASN A 58 18.81 0.26 -10.50
CA ASN A 58 19.06 1.47 -9.70
C ASN A 58 17.81 2.34 -9.51
N GLN A 59 16.62 1.85 -9.89
CA GLN A 59 15.37 2.59 -9.75
C GLN A 59 14.44 1.92 -8.73
N GLN A 60 13.82 2.75 -7.90
CA GLN A 60 12.75 2.37 -6.99
C GLN A 60 11.44 2.91 -7.55
N LEU A 61 10.53 1.99 -7.87
CA LEU A 61 9.27 2.26 -8.54
C LEU A 61 8.10 1.98 -7.61
N VAL A 62 7.10 2.85 -7.66
CA VAL A 62 5.76 2.62 -7.10
C VAL A 62 4.77 2.67 -8.26
N THR A 63 4.18 1.53 -8.59
CA THR A 63 3.17 1.41 -9.65
C THR A 63 1.78 1.32 -9.02
N ILE A 64 0.86 2.17 -9.49
CA ILE A 64 -0.55 2.18 -9.11
C ILE A 64 -1.35 1.73 -10.34
N TYR A 65 -2.05 0.61 -10.24
CA TYR A 65 -2.84 0.08 -11.35
C TYR A 65 -4.25 0.67 -11.40
N GLY A 66 -4.81 0.75 -12.61
CA GLY A 66 -6.11 1.36 -12.89
C GLY A 66 -7.24 0.80 -12.04
N GLY A 67 -7.30 -0.51 -11.82
CA GLY A 67 -8.32 -1.12 -10.97
C GLY A 67 -8.31 -0.60 -9.53
N LEU A 68 -7.13 -0.31 -8.98
CA LEU A 68 -7.00 0.30 -7.66
C LEU A 68 -7.28 1.81 -7.72
N ALA A 69 -6.64 2.51 -8.65
CA ALA A 69 -6.72 3.95 -8.79
C ALA A 69 -8.17 4.43 -9.00
N LEU A 70 -8.92 3.68 -9.80
CA LEU A 70 -10.30 3.98 -10.20
C LEU A 70 -11.35 3.29 -9.32
N HIS A 71 -10.95 2.56 -8.27
CA HIS A 71 -11.91 1.84 -7.45
C HIS A 71 -12.88 2.81 -6.74
N PRO A 72 -14.21 2.69 -6.93
CA PRO A 72 -15.18 3.70 -6.46
C PRO A 72 -15.29 3.78 -4.93
N ARG A 73 -14.93 2.69 -4.23
CA ARG A 73 -14.92 2.64 -2.76
C ARG A 73 -13.63 3.14 -2.12
N LEU A 74 -12.59 3.42 -2.91
CA LEU A 74 -11.37 4.04 -2.40
C LEU A 74 -11.48 5.54 -2.59
N GLY A 75 -11.23 6.30 -1.54
CA GLY A 75 -11.15 7.76 -1.58
C GLY A 75 -9.70 8.23 -1.50
N PRO A 76 -9.49 9.55 -1.33
CA PRO A 76 -8.16 10.13 -1.16
C PRO A 76 -7.38 9.51 0.00
N ASP A 77 -8.03 9.23 1.13
CA ASP A 77 -7.36 8.73 2.34
C ASP A 77 -6.83 7.30 2.15
N GLY A 78 -7.66 6.39 1.64
CA GLY A 78 -7.27 5.00 1.35
C GLY A 78 -6.20 4.93 0.28
N LEU A 79 -6.33 5.70 -0.81
CA LEU A 79 -5.28 5.78 -1.83
C LEU A 79 -3.97 6.34 -1.26
N THR A 80 -4.04 7.39 -0.43
CA THR A 80 -2.85 7.97 0.21
C THR A 80 -2.15 6.93 1.10
N PHE A 81 -2.91 6.18 1.90
CA PHE A 81 -2.34 5.12 2.73
C PHE A 81 -1.69 4.03 1.89
N ILE A 82 -2.35 3.54 0.84
CA ILE A 82 -1.80 2.48 -0.02
C ILE A 82 -0.49 2.93 -0.67
N VAL A 83 -0.43 4.16 -1.20
CA VAL A 83 0.80 4.67 -1.81
C VAL A 83 1.90 4.86 -0.76
N LEU A 84 1.59 5.39 0.43
CA LEU A 84 2.56 5.47 1.53
C LEU A 84 3.05 4.08 1.97
N HIS A 85 2.20 3.06 1.94
CA HIS A 85 2.60 1.67 2.20
C HIS A 85 3.59 1.17 1.15
N GLU A 86 3.34 1.39 -0.14
CA GLU A 86 4.29 0.99 -1.19
C GLU A 86 5.62 1.79 -1.10
N VAL A 87 5.56 3.08 -0.75
CA VAL A 87 6.77 3.86 -0.43
C VAL A 87 7.49 3.28 0.79
N GLY A 88 6.75 2.87 1.81
CA GLY A 88 7.28 2.25 3.02
C GLY A 88 8.02 0.94 2.73
N HIS A 89 7.66 0.19 1.69
CA HIS A 89 8.47 -0.95 1.26
C HIS A 89 9.88 -0.53 0.83
N HIS A 90 10.06 0.64 0.21
CA HIS A 90 11.39 1.13 -0.19
C HIS A 90 12.18 1.77 0.95
N LEU A 91 11.49 2.44 1.88
CA LEU A 91 12.11 3.36 2.85
C LEU A 91 12.13 2.84 4.30
N ALA A 92 11.29 1.87 4.65
CA ALA A 92 11.28 1.32 6.01
C ALA A 92 12.44 0.34 6.22
N GLU A 93 12.87 0.21 7.47
CA GLU A 93 13.85 -0.81 7.84
C GLU A 93 13.23 -2.21 7.87
N GLY A 94 14.07 -3.20 7.60
CA GLY A 94 13.70 -4.61 7.57
C GLY A 94 13.66 -5.17 6.15
N CYS A 95 13.12 -6.37 6.03
CA CYS A 95 13.24 -7.18 4.83
C CYS A 95 11.97 -8.00 4.66
N ARG A 96 11.47 -8.08 3.42
CA ARG A 96 10.36 -8.94 3.02
C ARG A 96 10.84 -10.36 2.71
N SER A 97 11.99 -10.47 2.04
CA SER A 97 12.55 -11.74 1.58
C SER A 97 14.06 -11.75 1.79
N LYS A 98 14.64 -12.92 2.09
CA LYS A 98 16.12 -13.04 2.12
C LYS A 98 16.73 -13.01 0.72
N ARG A 99 15.98 -13.42 -0.30
CA ARG A 99 16.45 -13.42 -1.71
C ARG A 99 16.41 -12.02 -2.31
N ASP A 100 15.51 -11.18 -1.81
CA ASP A 100 15.41 -9.77 -2.16
C ASP A 100 15.17 -8.96 -0.89
N PRO A 101 16.25 -8.61 -0.16
CA PRO A 101 16.16 -7.82 1.07
C PRO A 101 15.93 -6.34 0.79
N SER A 102 15.77 -5.93 -0.48
CA SER A 102 15.69 -4.53 -0.86
C SER A 102 14.36 -3.85 -0.51
N LEU A 103 13.35 -4.64 -0.15
CA LEU A 103 12.04 -4.16 0.27
C LEU A 103 11.74 -4.59 1.70
N ALA A 104 11.18 -3.68 2.49
CA ALA A 104 10.72 -3.94 3.85
C ALA A 104 9.50 -4.87 3.85
N CYS A 105 9.23 -5.52 4.98
CA CYS A 105 8.02 -6.34 5.17
C CYS A 105 6.74 -5.50 5.35
N GLU A 106 5.57 -6.11 5.19
CA GLU A 106 4.27 -5.42 5.23
C GLU A 106 4.03 -4.62 6.51
N CYS A 107 4.35 -5.16 7.69
CA CYS A 107 4.14 -4.44 8.96
C CYS A 107 5.08 -3.23 9.10
N ALA A 108 6.33 -3.34 8.62
CA ALA A 108 7.28 -2.24 8.63
C ALA A 108 6.83 -1.13 7.67
N ALA A 109 6.37 -1.51 6.47
CA ALA A 109 5.82 -0.59 5.48
C ALA A 109 4.57 0.14 6.01
N ASP A 110 3.63 -0.59 6.62
CA ASP A 110 2.44 0.01 7.24
C ASP A 110 2.81 0.96 8.40
N TYR A 111 3.72 0.55 9.28
CA TYR A 111 4.14 1.38 10.41
C TYR A 111 4.84 2.65 9.93
N TRP A 112 5.75 2.54 8.97
CA TRP A 112 6.42 3.69 8.35
C TRP A 112 5.41 4.62 7.68
N ALA A 113 4.43 4.08 6.96
CA ALA A 113 3.39 4.85 6.27
C ALA A 113 2.62 5.77 7.24
N VAL A 114 2.20 5.24 8.40
CA VAL A 114 1.40 5.99 9.38
C VAL A 114 2.22 6.82 10.37
N THR A 115 3.55 6.73 10.30
CA THR A 115 4.47 7.52 11.14
C THR A 115 5.26 8.50 10.28
N THR A 116 6.46 8.13 9.84
CA THR A 116 7.38 8.96 9.07
C THR A 116 6.76 9.41 7.74
N GLY A 117 6.17 8.48 6.98
CA GLY A 117 5.65 8.79 5.65
C GLY A 117 4.53 9.83 5.68
N MET A 118 3.57 9.68 6.60
CA MET A 118 2.52 10.67 6.82
C MET A 118 3.07 12.02 7.29
N ALA A 119 4.08 12.02 8.16
CA ALA A 119 4.71 13.25 8.63
C ALA A 119 5.42 14.00 7.49
N ASP A 120 6.18 13.30 6.65
CA ASP A 120 6.89 13.87 5.50
C ASP A 120 5.93 14.43 4.46
N LEU A 121 4.86 13.68 4.15
CA LEU A 121 3.83 14.10 3.20
C LEU A 121 3.15 15.39 3.68
N ARG A 122 2.79 15.46 4.96
CA ARG A 122 2.18 16.67 5.56
C ARG A 122 3.14 17.85 5.62
N LEU A 123 4.45 17.61 5.77
CA LEU A 123 5.44 18.69 5.82
C LEU A 123 5.65 19.35 4.45
N ARG A 124 5.53 18.57 3.37
CA ARG A 124 5.84 19.01 2.00
C ARG A 124 4.61 19.38 1.18
N THR A 125 3.42 18.98 1.63
CA THR A 125 2.15 19.13 0.93
C THR A 125 1.02 19.42 1.93
N ASP A 126 -0.13 19.90 1.45
CA ASP A 126 -1.32 20.08 2.29
C ASP A 126 -2.10 18.77 2.49
N ARG A 127 -1.59 17.63 2.00
CA ARG A 127 -2.25 16.34 2.09
C ARG A 127 -2.14 15.76 3.49
N SER A 128 -3.29 15.48 4.09
CA SER A 128 -3.40 14.77 5.36
C SER A 128 -3.97 13.37 5.16
N LEU A 129 -3.55 12.41 6.00
CA LEU A 129 -4.13 11.07 6.05
C LEU A 129 -4.97 10.89 7.32
N ARG A 130 -6.27 10.63 7.15
CA ARG A 130 -7.19 10.23 8.22
C ARG A 130 -7.27 8.71 8.25
N MET A 131 -6.44 8.11 9.11
CA MET A 131 -6.29 6.64 9.15
C MET A 131 -7.62 5.89 9.36
N GLN A 132 -8.53 6.44 10.17
CA GLN A 132 -9.86 5.83 10.37
C GLN A 132 -10.64 5.72 9.05
N VAL A 133 -10.66 6.78 8.25
CA VAL A 133 -11.33 6.83 6.94
C VAL A 133 -10.64 5.88 5.96
N ALA A 134 -9.31 5.90 5.90
CA ALA A 134 -8.55 4.99 5.05
C ALA A 134 -8.83 3.51 5.37
N VAL A 135 -8.93 3.15 6.65
CA VAL A 135 -9.29 1.79 7.07
C VAL A 135 -10.70 1.42 6.65
N GLU A 136 -11.68 2.33 6.78
CA GLU A 136 -13.07 2.09 6.36
C GLU A 136 -13.17 1.89 4.84
N GLU A 137 -12.45 2.69 4.06
CA GLU A 137 -12.35 2.53 2.60
C GLU A 137 -11.72 1.18 2.23
N LEU A 138 -10.63 0.79 2.89
CA LEU A 138 -9.99 -0.52 2.71
C LEU A 138 -10.91 -1.68 3.13
N ASP A 139 -11.62 -1.56 4.25
CA ASP A 139 -12.61 -2.54 4.70
C ASP A 139 -13.68 -2.73 3.62
N ALA A 140 -14.14 -1.66 2.97
CA ALA A 140 -15.15 -1.72 1.92
C ALA A 140 -14.67 -2.44 0.64
N VAL A 141 -13.36 -2.48 0.39
CA VAL A 141 -12.73 -3.21 -0.72
C VAL A 141 -12.37 -4.66 -0.33
N LEU A 142 -11.90 -4.87 0.89
CA LEU A 142 -11.35 -6.14 1.36
C LEU A 142 -12.38 -7.07 2.00
N SER A 143 -13.46 -6.54 2.58
CA SER A 143 -14.48 -7.31 3.31
C SER A 143 -15.45 -8.14 2.43
N PRO A 144 -15.70 -7.85 1.14
CA PRO A 144 -16.62 -8.69 0.35
C PRO A 144 -16.02 -9.99 -0.23
N ARG A 145 -14.70 -10.24 -0.18
CA ARG A 145 -14.10 -11.32 -1.00
C ARG A 145 -13.16 -12.22 -0.19
N GLN A 146 -13.47 -13.52 -0.19
CA GLN A 146 -12.75 -14.58 0.51
C GLN A 146 -11.24 -14.54 0.23
N PRO A 147 -10.41 -14.99 1.19
CA PRO A 147 -8.96 -14.97 1.04
C PRO A 147 -8.53 -15.72 -0.22
N SER A 148 -7.71 -15.07 -1.04
CA SER A 148 -6.93 -15.72 -2.07
C SER A 148 -6.27 -16.98 -1.48
N LYS A 149 -6.51 -18.14 -2.11
CA LYS A 149 -5.94 -19.46 -1.74
C LYS A 149 -4.43 -19.55 -1.96
N GLY A 150 -3.68 -18.48 -1.69
CA GLY A 150 -2.23 -18.52 -1.58
C GLY A 150 -1.86 -19.20 -0.27
N LYS A 151 -1.59 -20.50 -0.29
CA LYS A 151 -0.95 -21.21 0.82
C LYS A 151 0.50 -20.70 0.94
N TYR A 152 0.70 -19.60 1.64
CA TYR A 152 2.00 -19.30 2.22
C TYR A 152 2.22 -20.30 3.34
N THR A 153 3.17 -21.22 3.15
CA THR A 153 3.60 -22.18 4.16
C THR A 153 4.25 -21.42 5.31
N LYS A 154 3.44 -21.04 6.32
CA LYS A 154 3.93 -20.49 7.58
C LYS A 154 4.61 -21.60 8.38
N THR A 155 5.93 -21.65 8.37
CA THR A 155 6.70 -22.29 9.43
C THR A 155 6.84 -21.31 10.60
N ASN A 156 5.95 -21.49 11.58
CA ASN A 156 6.07 -21.29 13.04
C ASN A 156 6.77 -20.07 13.68
N LYS A 157 6.12 -19.65 14.79
CA LYS A 157 6.55 -18.81 15.92
C LYS A 157 6.61 -17.30 15.67
N SER A 158 5.55 -16.65 16.14
CA SER A 158 5.40 -15.22 16.47
C SER A 158 6.64 -14.36 16.24
N SER A 159 6.86 -13.91 15.00
CA SER A 159 7.56 -12.66 14.79
C SER A 159 6.62 -11.54 15.23
N GLY A 160 7.09 -10.52 15.93
CA GLY A 160 6.27 -9.36 16.33
C GLY A 160 5.79 -8.49 15.15
N CYS A 161 5.72 -9.07 13.95
CA CYS A 161 5.18 -8.50 12.74
C CYS A 161 3.74 -8.98 12.53
N TRP A 162 2.82 -8.04 12.59
CA TRP A 162 1.38 -8.25 12.44
C TRP A 162 0.91 -8.33 10.98
N ALA A 163 1.80 -8.69 10.05
CA ALA A 163 1.53 -8.86 8.62
C ALA A 163 0.66 -10.09 8.27
N GLY A 164 0.17 -10.82 9.28
CA GLY A 164 -0.49 -12.13 9.10
C GLY A 164 -1.82 -12.10 8.35
N GLY A 165 -2.44 -10.93 8.20
CA GLY A 165 -3.69 -10.71 7.46
C GLY A 165 -4.27 -9.32 7.74
N TRP A 166 -5.28 -8.91 6.95
CA TRP A 166 -5.92 -7.59 7.08
C TRP A 166 -6.48 -7.31 8.48
N PRO A 167 -7.18 -8.23 9.19
CA PRO A 167 -7.69 -7.94 10.54
C PRO A 167 -6.61 -7.54 11.54
N SER A 168 -5.43 -8.18 11.49
CA SER A 168 -4.30 -7.83 12.36
C SER A 168 -3.68 -6.49 12.00
N ARG A 169 -3.50 -6.22 10.70
CA ARG A 169 -3.00 -4.94 10.19
C ARG A 169 -3.93 -3.79 10.56
N ARG A 170 -5.24 -3.97 10.31
CA ARG A 170 -6.29 -3.02 10.67
C ARG A 170 -6.22 -2.61 12.14
N SER A 171 -6.20 -3.59 13.05
CA SER A 171 -6.12 -3.32 14.49
C SER A 171 -4.86 -2.55 14.86
N ALA A 172 -3.70 -2.91 14.28
CA ALA A 172 -2.43 -2.21 14.54
C ALA A 172 -2.43 -0.77 14.00
N LEU A 173 -2.96 -0.55 12.79
CA LEU A 173 -3.08 0.76 12.15
C LEU A 173 -3.98 1.72 12.94
N LEU A 174 -5.09 1.22 13.46
CA LEU A 174 -6.02 2.01 14.28
C LEU A 174 -5.48 2.28 15.68
N ALA A 175 -4.84 1.29 16.30
CA ALA A 175 -4.22 1.46 17.61
C ALA A 175 -3.02 2.41 17.55
N ARG A 176 -2.39 2.57 16.37
CA ARG A 176 -1.08 3.23 16.20
C ARG A 176 -0.06 2.70 17.20
N ASP A 177 -0.08 1.37 17.38
CA ASP A 177 0.67 0.70 18.43
C ASP A 177 2.19 0.76 18.16
N ARG A 178 2.97 0.24 19.10
CA ARG A 178 4.43 0.17 19.06
C ARG A 178 4.95 -0.34 17.71
N SER A 179 6.12 0.17 17.33
CA SER A 179 6.88 -0.30 16.17
C SER A 179 6.89 -1.83 16.10
N PRO A 180 6.57 -2.44 14.93
CA PRO A 180 6.62 -3.88 14.78
C PRO A 180 8.03 -4.38 15.01
N GLN A 181 8.16 -5.59 15.58
CA GLN A 181 9.44 -6.27 15.56
C GLN A 181 9.64 -6.87 14.16
N THR A 182 10.62 -6.35 13.43
CA THR A 182 10.96 -6.80 12.07
C THR A 182 11.93 -7.99 12.06
N THR A 183 12.46 -8.36 13.22
CA THR A 183 13.29 -9.56 13.41
C THR A 183 12.51 -10.81 13.02
N GLY A 184 12.96 -11.49 11.96
CA GLY A 184 12.31 -12.69 11.43
C GLY A 184 11.29 -12.44 10.31
N CYS A 185 11.14 -11.19 9.85
CA CYS A 185 10.28 -10.89 8.70
C CYS A 185 10.85 -11.32 7.35
N CYS A 186 12.17 -11.48 7.22
CA CYS A 186 12.76 -11.95 5.96
C CYS A 186 12.29 -13.40 5.71
N ILE A 187 11.31 -13.57 4.83
CA ILE A 187 10.87 -14.92 4.46
C ILE A 187 12.02 -15.58 3.69
N SER A 188 12.43 -16.77 4.15
CA SER A 188 13.24 -17.69 3.36
C SER A 188 12.30 -18.50 2.47
N HIS A 189 12.33 -18.28 1.16
CA HIS A 189 11.85 -19.31 0.25
C HIS A 189 12.92 -20.43 0.25
N ILE A 190 12.56 -21.63 0.70
CA ILE A 190 13.35 -22.85 0.50
C ILE A 190 13.00 -23.34 -0.89
#